data_AF-A0A7J6UB39-F1
#
_entry.id   AF-A0A7J6UB39-F1
#
_cell.length_a   1.000
_cell.length_b   1.000
_cell.length_c   1.000
_cell.angle_alpha   90.00
_cell.angle_beta   90.00
_cell.angle_gamma   90.00
#
_symmetry.space_group_name_H-M   'P 1'
#
loop_
_entity.id
_entity.type
_entity.pdbx_description
1 polymer ?
#
loop_
_entity_poly.entity_id
_entity_poly.type
_entity_poly.pdbx_seq_one_letter_code
_entity_poly.pdbx_strand_id
1 'polypeptide(L)'
;VAKAFLLDIVANKRTGLDVDKFDYIMRDCHHSGVQGECEVPRLIMNAKILMSDGFPTICWPDKEFENLCAIFRTRESLHRRMYQHRTVKAVEAMIKEAFKLAAPYIEIKGHNEDGLEVFKPLSESIEDPQALCVMTNWLAHYIEHANSVRFVGNQVPGIPALEQASQILKDIQRRRIWKVVVKFSGVPEEGIIEKICSH
;
A
#
# COMPACT_ATOMS: atom_id res chain seq x y z
N VAL A 1 -1.30 33.20 4.06
CA VAL A 1 -1.88 32.98 2.71
C VAL A 1 -0.89 33.20 1.57
N ALA A 2 0.05 34.16 1.64
CA ALA A 2 0.98 34.48 0.55
C ALA A 2 1.88 33.34 0.02
N LYS A 3 2.05 32.24 0.77
CA LYS A 3 2.81 31.05 0.35
C LYS A 3 1.93 29.79 0.20
N ALA A 4 0.64 29.95 -0.05
CA ALA A 4 -0.31 28.84 -0.16
C ALA A 4 0.06 27.82 -1.26
N PHE A 5 0.76 28.25 -2.31
CA PHE A 5 1.28 27.39 -3.38
C PHE A 5 2.24 26.29 -2.88
N LEU A 6 2.90 26.46 -1.72
CA LEU A 6 3.78 25.43 -1.16
C LEU A 6 3.01 24.15 -0.81
N LEU A 7 1.71 24.27 -0.50
CA LEU A 7 0.84 23.13 -0.22
C LEU A 7 0.46 22.33 -1.48
N ASP A 8 0.69 22.87 -2.68
CA ASP A 8 0.51 22.14 -3.95
C ASP A 8 1.68 21.21 -4.27
N ILE A 9 2.82 21.35 -3.59
CA ILE A 9 4.05 20.66 -4.00
C ILE A 9 4.02 19.19 -3.59
N VAL A 10 3.86 18.90 -2.30
CA VAL A 10 4.02 17.55 -1.74
C VAL A 10 2.72 16.75 -1.77
N ALA A 11 1.60 17.36 -1.38
CA ALA A 11 0.31 16.69 -1.27
C ALA A 11 -0.82 17.63 -1.70
N ASN A 12 -1.01 17.75 -3.01
CA ASN A 12 -1.97 18.68 -3.59
C ASN A 12 -3.39 18.16 -3.44
N LYS A 13 -4.13 18.66 -2.45
CA LYS A 13 -5.53 18.27 -2.24
C LYS A 13 -6.53 18.93 -3.19
N ARG A 14 -6.14 19.98 -3.92
CA ARG A 14 -7.01 20.70 -4.86
C ARG A 14 -7.17 19.95 -6.18
N THR A 15 -6.03 19.58 -6.77
CA THR A 15 -6.01 18.96 -8.11
C THR A 15 -5.55 17.51 -8.08
N GLY A 16 -4.93 17.09 -6.98
CA GLY A 16 -4.23 15.81 -6.91
C GLY A 16 -2.90 15.79 -7.63
N LEU A 17 -2.42 16.88 -8.24
CA LEU A 17 -1.17 16.91 -8.98
C LEU A 17 -0.01 17.40 -8.09
N ASP A 18 0.89 16.49 -7.71
CA ASP A 18 1.98 16.71 -6.76
C ASP A 18 3.20 15.84 -7.07
N VAL A 19 4.34 16.15 -6.42
CA VAL A 19 5.61 15.46 -6.67
C VAL A 19 5.61 14.00 -6.22
N ASP A 20 4.75 13.62 -5.27
CA ASP A 20 4.52 12.22 -4.88
C ASP A 20 4.07 11.38 -6.10
N LYS A 21 3.05 11.86 -6.83
CA LYS A 21 2.56 11.17 -8.03
C LYS A 21 3.56 11.19 -9.16
N PHE A 22 4.27 12.30 -9.33
CA PHE A 22 5.30 12.38 -10.35
C PHE A 22 6.39 11.33 -10.17
N ASP A 23 6.91 11.17 -8.95
CA ASP A 23 7.94 10.18 -8.66
C ASP A 23 7.43 8.76 -8.89
N TYR A 24 6.32 8.36 -8.25
CA TYR A 24 5.91 6.96 -8.36
C TYR A 24 5.43 6.61 -9.77
N ILE A 25 4.79 7.53 -10.51
CA ILE A 25 4.37 7.24 -11.88
C ILE A 25 5.58 6.94 -12.75
N MET A 26 6.62 7.79 -12.69
CA MET A 26 7.85 7.59 -13.46
C MET A 26 8.59 6.33 -13.02
N ARG A 27 8.75 6.14 -11.71
CA ARG A 27 9.42 4.99 -11.10
C ARG A 27 8.72 3.69 -11.46
N ASP A 28 7.40 3.63 -11.33
CA ASP A 28 6.64 2.40 -11.56
C ASP A 28 6.56 2.09 -13.05
N CYS A 29 6.43 3.08 -13.93
CA CYS A 29 6.54 2.86 -15.38
C CYS A 29 7.89 2.24 -15.75
N HIS A 30 8.97 2.78 -15.20
CA HIS A 30 10.32 2.25 -15.42
C HIS A 30 10.47 0.79 -14.96
N HIS A 31 9.98 0.43 -13.77
CA HIS A 31 10.14 -0.92 -13.23
C HIS A 31 9.10 -1.93 -13.74
N SER A 32 7.93 -1.49 -14.20
CA SER A 32 6.85 -2.36 -14.68
C SER A 32 6.85 -2.57 -16.20
N GLY A 33 7.57 -1.74 -16.95
CA GLY A 33 7.51 -1.73 -18.42
C GLY A 33 6.21 -1.17 -18.98
N VAL A 34 5.35 -0.56 -18.15
CA VAL A 34 4.22 0.24 -18.64
C VAL A 34 4.80 1.51 -19.24
N GLN A 35 4.56 1.71 -20.54
CA GLN A 35 4.95 2.95 -21.21
C GLN A 35 4.11 4.12 -20.65
N GLY A 36 4.79 5.11 -20.09
CA GLY A 36 4.21 6.39 -19.69
C GLY A 36 4.66 7.48 -20.66
N GLU A 37 3.70 8.20 -21.24
CA GLU A 37 3.96 9.26 -22.23
C GLU A 37 4.10 10.65 -21.58
N CYS A 38 4.46 10.71 -20.29
CA CYS A 38 4.51 11.97 -19.54
C CYS A 38 5.92 12.53 -19.36
N GLU A 39 6.10 13.82 -19.65
CA GLU A 39 7.35 14.57 -19.46
C GLU A 39 7.28 15.43 -18.19
N VAL A 40 7.37 14.79 -17.02
CA VAL A 40 7.30 15.48 -15.72
C VAL A 40 8.35 16.60 -15.55
N PRO A 41 9.65 16.40 -15.89
CA PRO A 41 10.64 17.47 -15.71
C PRO A 41 10.29 18.73 -16.51
N ARG A 42 9.79 18.57 -17.74
CA ARG A 42 9.32 19.66 -18.58
C ARG A 42 8.11 20.35 -17.97
N LEU A 43 7.17 19.59 -17.42
CA LEU A 43 5.98 20.13 -16.76
C LEU A 43 6.41 21.06 -15.61
N ILE A 44 7.31 20.59 -14.73
CA ILE A 44 7.83 21.35 -13.58
C ILE A 44 8.55 22.62 -14.04
N MET A 45 9.41 22.54 -15.06
CA MET A 45 10.15 23.70 -15.60
C MET A 45 9.23 24.80 -16.14
N ASN A 46 8.03 24.45 -16.62
CA ASN A 46 7.05 25.39 -17.15
C ASN A 46 6.06 25.91 -16.09
N ALA A 47 6.09 25.38 -14.87
CA ALA A 47 5.20 25.80 -13.79
C ALA A 47 5.40 27.29 -13.43
N LYS A 48 4.30 27.98 -13.12
CA LYS A 48 4.31 29.36 -12.63
C LYS A 48 3.46 29.49 -11.39
N ILE A 49 3.72 30.50 -10.57
CA ILE A 49 2.85 30.84 -9.44
C ILE A 49 2.02 32.05 -9.86
N LEU A 50 0.70 31.88 -9.89
CA LEU A 50 -0.26 32.95 -10.23
C LEU A 50 -1.32 33.04 -9.14
N MET A 51 -2.04 34.17 -9.10
CA MET A 51 -3.21 34.32 -8.24
C MET A 51 -4.40 33.58 -8.87
N SER A 52 -4.93 32.58 -8.16
CA SER A 52 -6.19 31.88 -8.50
C SER A 52 -7.06 31.84 -7.25
N ASP A 53 -8.35 32.11 -7.39
CA ASP A 53 -9.32 32.05 -6.27
C ASP A 53 -8.90 32.85 -5.03
N GLY A 54 -8.20 33.98 -5.25
CA GLY A 54 -7.75 34.88 -4.18
C GLY A 54 -6.46 34.45 -3.46
N PHE A 55 -5.76 33.39 -3.89
CA PHE A 55 -4.47 33.00 -3.31
C PHE A 55 -3.43 32.55 -4.36
N PRO A 56 -2.12 32.66 -4.06
CA PRO A 56 -1.07 32.16 -4.94
C PRO A 56 -1.13 30.63 -5.09
N THR A 57 -1.18 30.15 -6.33
CA THR A 57 -1.34 28.74 -6.71
C THR A 57 -0.37 28.36 -7.82
N ILE A 58 0.07 27.10 -7.86
CA ILE A 58 0.84 26.59 -9.00
C ILE A 58 -0.08 26.45 -10.22
N CYS A 59 0.29 27.10 -11.31
CA CYS A 59 -0.42 27.09 -12.59
C CYS A 59 0.47 26.55 -13.70
N TRP A 60 -0.15 25.86 -14.64
CA TRP A 60 0.51 25.23 -15.78
C TRP A 60 0.13 25.98 -17.06
N PRO A 61 1.07 26.27 -17.96
CA PRO A 61 0.76 26.89 -19.25
C PRO A 61 -0.13 25.99 -20.13
N ASP A 62 -1.01 26.58 -20.92
CA ASP A 62 -1.94 25.84 -21.80
C ASP A 62 -1.26 24.82 -22.72
N LYS A 63 -0.03 25.12 -23.18
CA LYS A 63 0.78 24.20 -24.00
C LYS A 63 1.13 22.87 -23.31
N GLU A 64 1.03 22.79 -21.98
CA GLU A 64 1.29 21.58 -21.20
C GLU A 64 0.00 20.77 -20.95
N PHE A 65 -1.15 21.18 -21.51
CA PHE A 65 -2.43 20.48 -21.32
C PHE A 65 -2.37 18.99 -21.70
N GLU A 66 -1.80 18.65 -22.85
CA GLU A 66 -1.67 17.24 -23.25
C GLU A 66 -0.72 16.46 -22.34
N ASN A 67 0.36 17.08 -21.84
CA ASN A 67 1.28 16.46 -20.89
C ASN A 67 0.58 16.18 -19.55
N LEU A 68 -0.23 17.13 -19.06
CA LEU A 68 -1.08 16.93 -17.88
C LEU A 68 -2.04 15.76 -18.09
N CYS A 69 -2.75 15.72 -19.22
CA CYS A 69 -3.63 14.61 -19.57
C CYS A 69 -2.87 13.27 -19.64
N ALA A 70 -1.66 13.26 -20.21
CA ALA A 70 -0.81 12.07 -20.27
C ALA A 70 -0.44 11.54 -18.89
N ILE A 71 -0.19 12.39 -17.89
CA ILE A 71 0.05 11.98 -16.49
C ILE A 71 -1.17 11.23 -15.93
N PHE A 72 -2.38 11.77 -16.10
CA PHE A 72 -3.59 11.12 -15.60
C PHE A 72 -3.90 9.81 -16.34
N ARG A 73 -3.71 9.76 -17.65
CA ARG A 73 -3.85 8.53 -18.46
C ARG A 73 -2.84 7.46 -18.02
N THR A 74 -1.59 7.85 -17.79
CA THR A 74 -0.52 6.95 -17.32
C THR A 74 -0.88 6.40 -15.93
N ARG A 75 -1.35 7.27 -15.02
CA ARG A 75 -1.82 6.86 -13.70
C ARG A 75 -2.98 5.86 -13.79
N GLU A 76 -3.98 6.11 -14.64
CA GLU A 76 -5.09 5.17 -14.85
C GLU A 76 -4.58 3.82 -15.35
N SER A 77 -3.67 3.83 -16.33
CA SER A 77 -3.05 2.62 -16.88
C SER A 77 -2.32 1.82 -15.80
N LEU A 78 -1.51 2.47 -14.95
CA LEU A 78 -0.84 1.83 -13.81
C LEU A 78 -1.84 1.23 -12.82
N HIS A 79 -2.89 1.97 -12.46
CA HIS A 79 -3.95 1.47 -11.58
C HIS A 79 -4.63 0.23 -12.15
N ARG A 80 -5.03 0.25 -13.43
CA ARG A 80 -5.77 -0.83 -14.07
C ARG A 80 -4.90 -2.07 -14.29
N ARG A 81 -3.65 -1.89 -14.71
CA ARG A 81 -2.76 -2.98 -15.16
C ARG A 81 -1.91 -3.55 -14.03
N MET A 82 -1.49 -2.73 -13.07
CA MET A 82 -0.55 -3.11 -12.01
C MET A 82 -1.24 -3.16 -10.65
N TYR A 83 -1.65 -2.01 -10.10
CA TYR A 83 -2.07 -1.91 -8.70
C TYR A 83 -3.36 -2.69 -8.40
N GLN A 84 -4.27 -2.76 -9.37
CA GLN A 84 -5.53 -3.51 -9.28
C GLN A 84 -5.48 -4.84 -10.03
N HIS A 85 -4.27 -5.34 -10.35
CA HIS A 85 -4.13 -6.64 -10.98
C HIS A 85 -4.69 -7.74 -10.09
N ARG A 86 -5.52 -8.62 -10.65
CA ARG A 86 -6.26 -9.65 -9.90
C ARG A 86 -5.37 -10.52 -9.01
N THR A 87 -4.20 -10.93 -9.52
CA THR A 87 -3.25 -11.76 -8.76
C THR A 87 -2.59 -10.98 -7.64
N VAL A 88 -2.32 -9.68 -7.84
CA VAL A 88 -1.78 -8.80 -6.79
C VAL A 88 -2.81 -8.68 -5.66
N LYS A 89 -4.08 -8.42 -6.00
CA LYS A 89 -5.16 -8.35 -5.01
C LYS A 89 -5.41 -9.67 -4.26
N ALA A 90 -5.30 -10.81 -4.94
CA ALA A 90 -5.37 -12.10 -4.29
C ALA A 90 -4.21 -12.31 -3.29
N VAL A 91 -2.97 -11.98 -3.68
CA VAL A 91 -1.79 -12.08 -2.80
C VAL A 91 -1.89 -11.11 -1.63
N GLU A 92 -2.32 -9.86 -1.85
CA GLU A 92 -2.57 -8.89 -0.78
C GLU A 92 -3.59 -9.42 0.23
N ALA A 93 -4.68 -10.05 -0.24
CA ALA A 93 -5.70 -10.64 0.63
C ALA A 93 -5.16 -11.82 1.44
N MET A 94 -4.36 -12.70 0.81
CA MET A 94 -3.70 -13.81 1.49
C MET A 94 -2.73 -13.32 2.58
N ILE A 95 -1.91 -12.31 2.29
CA ILE A 95 -0.99 -11.72 3.27
C ILE A 95 -1.77 -11.11 4.43
N LYS A 96 -2.83 -10.34 4.15
CA LYS A 96 -3.69 -9.76 5.19
C LYS A 96 -4.30 -10.82 6.10
N GLU A 97 -4.79 -11.92 5.53
CA GLU A 97 -5.37 -13.01 6.32
C GLU A 97 -4.32 -13.71 7.19
N ALA A 98 -3.13 -13.98 6.64
CA ALA A 98 -2.02 -14.55 7.42
C ALA A 98 -1.63 -13.64 8.59
N PHE A 99 -1.49 -12.33 8.36
CA PHE A 99 -1.18 -11.36 9.41
C PHE A 99 -2.32 -11.24 10.44
N LYS A 100 -3.58 -11.30 10.02
CA LYS A 100 -4.74 -11.26 10.93
C LYS A 100 -4.75 -12.48 11.86
N LEU A 101 -4.47 -13.67 11.35
CA LEU A 101 -4.37 -14.90 12.14
C LEU A 101 -3.17 -14.87 13.10
N ALA A 102 -2.06 -14.27 12.67
CA ALA A 102 -0.84 -14.22 13.46
C ALA A 102 -0.81 -13.07 14.50
N ALA A 103 -1.51 -11.97 14.26
CA ALA A 103 -1.46 -10.76 15.08
C ALA A 103 -1.68 -10.99 16.59
N PRO A 104 -2.61 -11.85 17.05
CA PRO A 104 -2.80 -12.12 18.48
C PRO A 104 -1.61 -12.82 19.17
N TYR A 105 -0.68 -13.37 18.41
CA TYR A 105 0.43 -14.20 18.91
C TYR A 105 1.80 -13.57 18.63
N ILE A 106 1.84 -12.35 18.10
CA ILE A 106 3.07 -11.63 17.79
C ILE A 106 3.09 -10.35 18.60
N GLU A 107 4.14 -10.21 19.39
CA GLU A 107 4.43 -8.97 20.10
C GLU A 107 5.68 -8.30 19.51
N ILE A 108 5.62 -6.98 19.39
CA ILE A 108 6.72 -6.15 18.91
C ILE A 108 7.24 -5.31 20.07
N LYS A 109 8.55 -5.17 20.15
CA LYS A 109 9.20 -4.33 21.15
C LYS A 109 8.96 -2.84 20.84
N GLY A 110 8.46 -2.11 21.82
CA GLY A 110 8.20 -0.68 21.77
C GLY A 110 8.36 -0.04 23.15
N HIS A 111 7.66 1.06 23.40
CA HIS A 111 7.67 1.85 24.64
C HIS A 111 6.25 2.12 25.16
N ASN A 112 6.04 2.05 26.47
CA ASN A 112 4.78 2.49 27.08
C ASN A 112 4.71 4.03 27.18
N GLU A 113 3.62 4.57 27.74
CA GLU A 113 3.43 6.02 27.93
C GLU A 113 4.53 6.67 28.79
N ASP A 114 5.14 5.91 29.70
CA ASP A 114 6.24 6.35 30.57
C ASP A 114 7.63 6.26 29.88
N GLY A 115 7.68 5.79 28.62
CA GLY A 115 8.94 5.60 27.89
C GLY A 115 9.75 4.38 28.32
N LEU A 116 9.13 3.40 29.00
CA LEU A 116 9.75 2.12 29.35
C LEU A 116 9.57 1.10 28.24
N GLU A 117 10.61 0.30 27.97
CA GLU A 117 10.57 -0.75 26.97
C GLU A 117 9.55 -1.84 27.34
N VAL A 118 8.60 -2.11 26.43
CA VAL A 118 7.56 -3.12 26.61
C VAL A 118 7.32 -3.87 25.30
N PHE A 119 6.81 -5.09 25.41
CA PHE A 119 6.26 -5.82 24.28
C PHE A 119 4.77 -5.48 24.13
N LYS A 120 4.34 -5.21 22.90
CA LYS A 120 2.95 -4.88 22.57
C LYS A 120 2.44 -5.81 21.48
N PRO A 121 1.14 -6.17 21.49
CA PRO A 121 0.53 -6.89 20.38
C PRO A 121 0.75 -6.17 19.04
N LEU A 122 0.84 -6.93 17.95
CA LEU A 122 1.05 -6.39 16.61
C LEU A 122 0.00 -5.32 16.23
N SER A 123 -1.24 -5.47 16.68
CA SER A 123 -2.34 -4.52 16.43
C SER A 123 -2.16 -3.17 17.13
N GLU A 124 -1.52 -3.15 18.30
CA GLU A 124 -1.30 -1.94 19.10
C GLU A 124 0.03 -1.24 18.79
N SER A 125 0.90 -1.93 18.03
CA SER A 125 2.23 -1.45 17.68
C SER A 125 2.24 -0.29 16.69
N ILE A 126 1.09 0.03 16.06
CA ILE A 126 0.97 1.16 15.11
C ILE A 126 1.08 2.52 15.78
N GLU A 127 0.69 2.62 17.05
CA GLU A 127 0.71 3.88 17.83
C GLU A 127 2.12 4.19 18.38
N ASP A 128 3.06 3.27 18.22
CA ASP A 128 4.41 3.37 18.74
C ASP A 128 5.42 3.56 17.60
N PRO A 129 6.01 4.76 17.44
CA PRO A 129 6.93 5.03 16.35
C PRO A 129 8.14 4.09 16.32
N GLN A 130 8.61 3.59 17.48
CA GLN A 130 9.75 2.69 17.53
C GLN A 130 9.36 1.26 17.14
N ALA A 131 8.21 0.79 17.60
CA ALA A 131 7.67 -0.49 17.14
C ALA A 131 7.41 -0.43 15.62
N LEU A 132 6.83 0.66 15.12
CA LEU A 132 6.56 0.87 13.69
C LEU A 132 7.84 0.83 12.83
N CYS A 133 8.95 1.38 13.32
CA CYS A 133 10.24 1.33 12.61
C CYS A 133 10.73 -0.09 12.33
N VAL A 134 10.40 -1.07 13.18
CA VAL A 134 10.82 -2.46 12.99
C VAL A 134 9.77 -3.31 12.28
N MET A 135 8.51 -2.86 12.18
CA MET A 135 7.44 -3.57 11.48
C MET A 135 7.60 -3.49 9.95
N THR A 136 8.43 -4.36 9.40
CA THR A 136 8.73 -4.42 7.96
C THR A 136 8.52 -5.84 7.41
N ASN A 137 8.95 -6.09 6.16
CA ASN A 137 8.69 -7.33 5.44
C ASN A 137 9.27 -8.59 6.10
N TRP A 138 10.24 -8.48 7.01
CA TRP A 138 10.76 -9.65 7.73
C TRP A 138 9.68 -10.35 8.57
N LEU A 139 8.64 -9.63 9.02
CA LEU A 139 7.53 -10.22 9.76
C LEU A 139 6.81 -11.31 8.96
N ALA A 140 6.69 -11.13 7.64
CA ALA A 140 6.11 -12.17 6.78
C ALA A 140 7.00 -13.43 6.80
N HIS A 141 8.31 -13.28 6.69
CA HIS A 141 9.25 -14.41 6.80
C HIS A 141 9.22 -15.06 8.19
N TYR A 142 9.08 -14.26 9.24
CA TYR A 142 8.94 -14.77 10.61
C TYR A 142 7.67 -15.62 10.76
N ILE A 143 6.52 -15.13 10.30
CA ILE A 143 5.25 -15.87 10.31
C ILE A 143 5.35 -17.15 9.46
N GLU A 144 5.97 -17.06 8.28
CA GLU A 144 6.17 -18.20 7.38
C GLU A 144 6.93 -19.35 8.06
N HIS A 145 7.92 -19.01 8.92
CA HIS A 145 8.79 -19.96 9.59
C HIS A 145 8.51 -20.15 11.08
N ALA A 146 7.41 -19.62 11.61
CA ALA A 146 7.11 -19.62 13.05
C ALA A 146 7.20 -21.02 13.70
N ASN A 147 6.79 -22.07 12.97
CA ASN A 147 6.82 -23.46 13.46
C ASN A 147 8.06 -24.26 13.02
N SER A 148 9.05 -23.61 12.41
CA SER A 148 10.27 -24.26 11.87
C SER A 148 11.46 -24.14 12.80
N VAL A 149 11.39 -23.28 13.83
CA VAL A 149 12.48 -23.01 14.78
C VAL A 149 12.04 -23.41 16.18
N ARG A 150 12.90 -24.15 16.89
CA ARG A 150 12.74 -24.47 18.32
C ARG A 150 13.97 -23.99 19.09
N PHE A 151 13.76 -23.41 20.25
CA PHE A 151 14.84 -23.17 21.20
C PHE A 151 15.09 -24.45 22.02
N VAL A 152 16.36 -24.71 22.33
CA VAL A 152 16.76 -25.90 23.10
C VAL A 152 15.98 -25.95 24.42
N GLY A 153 15.32 -27.08 24.70
CA GLY A 153 14.57 -27.30 25.94
C GLY A 153 13.07 -26.99 25.88
N ASN A 154 12.56 -26.38 24.79
CA ASN A 154 11.13 -26.07 24.64
C ASN A 154 10.47 -26.88 23.52
N GLN A 155 9.18 -27.20 23.70
CA GLN A 155 8.34 -27.68 22.60
C GLN A 155 7.95 -26.50 21.71
N VAL A 156 7.82 -26.75 20.40
CA VAL A 156 7.27 -25.75 19.47
C VAL A 156 5.82 -25.51 19.89
N PRO A 157 5.39 -24.26 20.14
CA PRO A 157 4.00 -23.97 20.42
C PRO A 157 3.17 -24.35 19.18
N GLY A 158 2.39 -25.43 19.27
CA GLY A 158 1.45 -25.82 18.22
C GLY A 158 0.24 -24.90 18.22
N ILE A 159 0.43 -23.64 17.79
CA ILE A 159 -0.64 -22.65 17.70
C ILE A 159 -1.31 -22.81 16.33
N PRO A 160 -2.54 -23.35 16.25
CA PRO A 160 -3.18 -23.66 14.97
C PRO A 160 -3.32 -22.44 14.04
N ALA A 161 -3.56 -21.27 14.63
CA ALA A 161 -3.65 -20.01 13.88
C ALA A 161 -2.32 -19.62 13.22
N LEU A 162 -1.18 -19.82 13.88
CA LEU A 162 0.15 -19.57 13.31
C LEU A 162 0.52 -20.63 12.26
N GLU A 163 0.12 -21.88 12.46
CA GLU A 163 0.24 -22.93 11.44
C GLU A 163 -0.53 -22.57 10.17
N GLN A 164 -1.78 -22.12 10.32
CA GLN A 164 -2.60 -21.66 9.21
C GLN A 164 -2.00 -20.43 8.52
N ALA A 165 -1.54 -19.43 9.27
CA ALA A 165 -0.86 -18.25 8.74
C ALA A 165 0.41 -18.62 7.95
N SER A 166 1.26 -19.49 8.53
CA SER A 166 2.46 -20.03 7.89
C SER A 166 2.12 -20.75 6.58
N GLN A 167 1.05 -21.55 6.58
CA GLN A 167 0.61 -22.29 5.40
C GLN A 167 0.14 -21.35 4.27
N ILE A 168 -0.61 -20.28 4.59
CA ILE A 168 -1.04 -19.26 3.62
C ILE A 168 0.18 -18.60 2.94
N LEU A 169 1.21 -18.23 3.72
CA LEU A 169 2.43 -17.61 3.17
C LEU A 169 3.23 -18.60 2.30
N LYS A 170 3.33 -19.87 2.70
CA LYS A 170 3.95 -20.92 1.88
C LYS A 170 3.18 -21.18 0.59
N ASP A 171 1.85 -21.08 0.61
CA ASP A 171 1.04 -21.22 -0.59
C ASP A 171 1.26 -20.07 -1.58
N ILE A 172 1.55 -18.85 -1.11
CA ILE A 172 2.01 -17.75 -1.97
C ILE A 172 3.31 -18.11 -2.69
N GLN A 173 4.32 -18.60 -1.95
CA GLN A 173 5.62 -19.01 -2.52
C GLN A 173 5.48 -20.15 -3.53
N ARG A 174 4.60 -21.12 -3.24
CA ARG A 174 4.29 -22.26 -4.11
C ARG A 174 3.32 -21.91 -5.25
N ARG A 175 2.96 -20.63 -5.42
CA ARG A 175 2.02 -20.13 -6.43
C ARG A 175 0.61 -20.75 -6.35
N ARG A 176 0.22 -21.25 -5.18
CA ARG A 176 -1.16 -21.68 -4.87
C ARG A 176 -1.99 -20.47 -4.44
N ILE A 177 -2.14 -19.53 -5.36
CA ILE A 177 -2.82 -18.24 -5.10
C ILE A 177 -4.33 -18.43 -5.12
N TRP A 178 -5.04 -17.74 -4.23
CA TRP A 178 -6.50 -17.70 -4.26
C TRP A 178 -7.03 -17.23 -5.62
N LYS A 179 -8.08 -17.90 -6.10
CA LYS A 179 -8.70 -17.58 -7.38
C LYS A 179 -9.69 -16.43 -7.19
N VAL A 180 -9.51 -15.38 -7.98
CA VAL A 180 -10.50 -14.31 -8.07
C VAL A 180 -11.66 -14.81 -8.92
N VAL A 181 -12.82 -15.01 -8.31
CA VAL A 181 -14.03 -15.54 -8.96
C VAL A 181 -14.78 -14.43 -9.70
N VAL A 182 -14.88 -13.24 -9.10
CA VAL A 182 -15.68 -12.15 -9.64
C VAL A 182 -15.04 -10.79 -9.33
N LYS A 183 -15.31 -9.81 -10.20
CA LYS A 183 -14.96 -8.40 -10.01
C LYS A 183 -16.17 -7.56 -10.35
N PHE A 184 -16.57 -6.68 -9.43
CA PHE A 184 -17.66 -5.74 -9.62
C PHE A 184 -17.12 -4.31 -9.79
N SER A 185 -17.92 -3.47 -10.44
CA SER A 185 -17.72 -2.02 -10.50
C SER A 185 -18.92 -1.35 -9.82
N GLY A 186 -18.66 -0.52 -8.82
CA GLY A 186 -19.69 0.10 -7.96
C GLY A 186 -19.82 -0.58 -6.60
N VAL A 187 -20.68 -0.05 -5.74
CA VAL A 187 -21.04 -0.69 -4.45
C VAL A 187 -22.06 -1.78 -4.77
N PRO A 188 -21.76 -3.08 -4.55
CA PRO A 188 -22.74 -4.13 -4.73
C PRO A 188 -23.89 -3.94 -3.75
N GLU A 189 -25.12 -4.18 -4.19
CA GLU A 189 -26.30 -4.20 -3.31
C GLU A 189 -26.08 -5.21 -2.17
N GLU A 190 -26.62 -4.89 -0.98
CA GLU A 190 -26.54 -5.76 0.19
C GLU A 190 -27.00 -7.19 -0.14
N GLY A 191 -26.23 -8.19 0.30
CA GLY A 191 -26.55 -9.62 0.11
C GLY A 191 -26.07 -10.26 -1.20
N ILE A 192 -25.53 -9.50 -2.17
CA ILE A 192 -24.95 -10.08 -3.40
C ILE A 192 -23.71 -10.94 -3.09
N ILE A 193 -22.87 -10.49 -2.15
CA ILE A 193 -21.62 -11.17 -1.79
C ILE A 193 -21.92 -12.55 -1.14
N GLU A 194 -22.89 -12.61 -0.24
CA GLU A 194 -23.29 -13.83 0.47
C GLU A 194 -23.86 -14.90 -0.46
N LYS A 195 -24.61 -14.48 -1.49
CA LYS A 195 -25.13 -15.41 -2.53
C LYS A 195 -24.04 -16.04 -3.39
N ILE A 196 -22.95 -15.31 -3.64
CA ILE A 196 -21.84 -15.78 -4.48
C ILE A 196 -20.91 -16.70 -3.70
N CYS A 197 -20.65 -16.40 -2.42
CA CYS A 197 -19.78 -17.21 -1.57
C CYS A 197 -20.44 -18.51 -1.06
N SER A 198 -21.76 -18.65 -1.23
CA SER A 198 -22.52 -19.85 -0.84
C SER A 198 -22.67 -20.88 -1.97
N HIS A 199 -22.16 -20.60 -3.17
CA HIS A 199 -22.13 -21.50 -4.33
C HIS A 199 -20.68 -21.80 -4.76
#